data_AF-A0A928TFX1-F1
#
_entry.id   AF-A0A928TFX1-F1
#
_cell.length_a   1.000
_cell.length_b   1.000
_cell.length_c   1.000
_cell.angle_alpha   90.00
_cell.angle_beta   90.00
_cell.angle_gamma   90.00
#
_symmetry.space_group_name_H-M   'P 1'
#
loop_
_entity.id
_entity.type
_entity.pdbx_description
1 polymer ?
#
loop_
_entity_poly.entity_id
_entity_poly.type
_entity_poly.pdbx_seq_one_letter_code
_entity_poly.pdbx_strand_id
1 'polypeptide(L)'
;MPPSRTAKPSSRTGDNVAPQIELLLPGRYRINTDLFGADIQPATIVDANQVGLVTAKDGEPLPVDELVAASVSGHNDFQDAPAFLANGGQRGPQYDLLKPGTYYINPLMFDTKLDSVAIVQRGEVAVLVSNVGKEPEVLAQEERLAGKERYVVPRGYRGIQAEVAGPGVYYLNRWAYIAYIIPTTNLTVDWAEETAVTDSGTEPGAQRVQLFNPLSVISRDGFEMKVSVKVIMRVRPEQAPSWSPRSAPSRTSSTTSSIP
;
A
#
# COMPACT_ATOMS: atom_id res chain seq x y z
N MET A 1 -11.71 27.07 -11.64
CA MET A 1 -11.90 26.23 -12.85
C MET A 1 -13.34 25.72 -12.86
N PRO A 2 -13.97 25.53 -14.03
CA PRO A 2 -15.40 25.24 -14.08
C PRO A 2 -15.68 23.77 -13.69
N PRO A 3 -16.66 23.53 -12.81
CA PRO A 3 -17.10 22.19 -12.39
C PRO A 3 -17.87 21.40 -13.48
N SER A 4 -17.83 20.06 -13.41
CA SER A 4 -18.67 19.10 -14.16
C SER A 4 -20.14 19.17 -13.72
N ARG A 5 -21.10 18.72 -14.54
CA ARG A 5 -22.53 18.81 -14.23
C ARG A 5 -23.21 17.43 -14.34
N THR A 6 -23.95 17.03 -13.31
CA THR A 6 -24.74 15.80 -13.26
C THR A 6 -26.22 16.17 -13.36
N ALA A 7 -26.92 15.71 -14.40
CA ALA A 7 -28.35 15.94 -14.57
C ALA A 7 -29.16 14.85 -13.84
N LYS A 8 -30.14 15.25 -13.04
CA LYS A 8 -31.14 14.39 -12.42
C LYS A 8 -32.52 14.77 -12.96
N PRO A 9 -33.34 13.86 -13.48
CA PRO A 9 -34.71 14.18 -13.85
C PRO A 9 -35.53 14.71 -12.65
N SER A 10 -36.22 15.83 -12.86
CA SER A 10 -37.12 16.51 -11.93
C SER A 10 -38.55 15.97 -12.16
N SER A 11 -39.09 15.21 -11.21
CA SER A 11 -40.50 14.82 -11.21
C SER A 11 -41.28 15.60 -10.14
N ARG A 12 -42.49 15.99 -10.52
CA ARG A 12 -43.52 16.49 -9.62
C ARG A 12 -44.09 15.28 -8.88
N THR A 13 -43.99 15.28 -7.56
CA THR A 13 -44.61 14.31 -6.63
C THR A 13 -44.01 12.90 -6.60
N GLY A 14 -43.40 12.54 -5.46
CA GLY A 14 -43.41 11.18 -4.92
C GLY A 14 -42.54 10.09 -5.55
N ASP A 15 -42.10 10.24 -6.81
CA ASP A 15 -41.33 9.20 -7.48
C ASP A 15 -39.82 9.48 -7.39
N ASN A 16 -39.10 8.58 -6.70
CA ASN A 16 -37.64 8.55 -6.69
C ASN A 16 -37.12 8.26 -8.10
N VAL A 17 -36.96 9.29 -8.94
CA VAL A 17 -36.34 9.11 -10.25
C VAL A 17 -34.85 8.87 -10.06
N ALA A 18 -34.38 7.73 -10.60
CA ALA A 18 -32.99 7.35 -10.55
C ALA A 18 -32.12 8.43 -11.22
N PRO A 19 -30.95 8.76 -10.66
CA PRO A 19 -30.03 9.72 -11.26
C PRO A 19 -29.53 9.21 -12.62
N GLN A 20 -29.28 10.12 -13.55
CA GLN A 20 -28.66 9.75 -14.83
C GLN A 20 -27.19 9.38 -14.59
N ILE A 21 -26.76 8.29 -15.24
CA ILE A 21 -25.40 7.75 -15.10
C ILE A 21 -24.39 8.56 -15.94
N GLU A 22 -24.83 9.10 -17.08
CA GLU A 22 -24.00 9.87 -18.02
C GLU A 22 -23.71 11.29 -17.49
N LEU A 23 -22.45 11.70 -17.60
CA LEU A 23 -21.96 12.99 -17.12
C LEU A 23 -21.92 14.03 -18.25
N LEU A 24 -22.36 15.26 -17.96
CA LEU A 24 -22.17 16.38 -18.88
C LEU A 24 -20.82 17.05 -18.59
N LEU A 25 -19.90 16.94 -19.55
CA LEU A 25 -18.60 17.62 -19.49
C LEU A 25 -18.77 19.14 -19.50
N PRO A 26 -17.80 19.93 -18.99
CA PRO A 26 -17.91 21.39 -18.98
C PRO A 26 -18.25 21.97 -20.36
N GLY A 27 -19.36 22.70 -20.45
CA GLY A 27 -19.89 23.21 -21.71
C GLY A 27 -21.18 24.01 -21.54
N ARG A 28 -21.68 24.56 -22.65
CA ARG A 28 -22.97 25.25 -22.69
C ARG A 28 -24.05 24.31 -23.20
N TYR A 29 -24.94 23.89 -22.31
CA TYR A 29 -26.06 23.01 -22.63
C TYR A 29 -27.40 23.73 -22.45
N ARG A 30 -28.34 23.47 -23.35
CA ARG A 30 -29.73 23.88 -23.22
C ARG A 30 -30.50 22.74 -22.56
N ILE A 31 -30.65 22.81 -21.23
CA ILE A 31 -31.36 21.81 -20.44
C ILE A 31 -32.73 22.37 -20.05
N ASN A 32 -33.79 21.59 -20.25
CA ASN A 32 -35.11 21.94 -19.75
C ASN A 32 -35.15 21.73 -18.22
N THR A 33 -35.12 22.82 -17.47
CA THR A 33 -35.03 22.79 -15.99
C THR A 33 -36.31 22.31 -15.31
N ASP A 34 -37.45 22.29 -16.01
CA ASP A 34 -38.71 21.78 -15.46
C ASP A 34 -38.70 20.24 -15.40
N LEU A 35 -38.01 19.61 -16.37
CA LEU A 35 -37.88 18.16 -16.50
C LEU A 35 -36.60 17.61 -15.88
N PHE A 36 -35.55 18.43 -15.73
CA PHE A 36 -34.25 17.99 -15.22
C PHE A 36 -33.69 19.01 -14.22
N GLY A 37 -33.44 18.55 -13.00
CA GLY A 37 -32.45 19.17 -12.11
C GLY A 37 -31.05 18.90 -12.62
N ALA A 38 -30.12 19.83 -12.41
CA ALA A 38 -28.74 19.61 -12.79
C ALA A 38 -27.82 20.19 -11.73
N ASP A 39 -27.07 19.31 -11.11
CA ASP A 39 -26.15 19.62 -10.03
C ASP A 39 -24.73 19.78 -10.57
N ILE A 40 -23.98 20.69 -10.00
CA ILE A 40 -22.67 21.08 -10.47
C ILE A 40 -21.64 20.57 -9.46
N GLN A 41 -20.78 19.67 -9.92
CA GLN A 41 -19.81 18.95 -9.12
C GLN A 41 -18.38 19.24 -9.59
N PRO A 42 -17.43 19.54 -8.69
CA PRO A 42 -16.05 19.80 -9.08
C PRO A 42 -15.40 18.58 -9.74
N ALA A 43 -14.48 18.82 -10.67
CA ALA A 43 -13.66 17.75 -11.23
C ALA A 43 -12.72 17.19 -10.16
N THR A 44 -12.44 15.89 -10.24
CA THR A 44 -11.46 15.22 -9.40
C THR A 44 -10.06 15.57 -9.92
N ILE A 45 -9.27 16.25 -9.10
CA ILE A 45 -7.87 16.58 -9.43
C ILE A 45 -6.97 15.69 -8.59
N VAL A 46 -6.12 14.91 -9.25
CA VAL A 46 -5.10 14.07 -8.63
C VAL A 46 -3.74 14.73 -8.84
N ASP A 47 -3.10 15.14 -7.75
CA ASP A 47 -1.79 15.79 -7.81
C ASP A 47 -0.66 14.80 -8.13
N ALA A 48 0.50 15.32 -8.56
CA ALA A 48 1.67 14.51 -8.96
C ALA A 48 2.15 13.51 -7.90
N ASN A 49 2.05 13.88 -6.61
CA ASN A 49 2.45 13.05 -5.46
C ASN A 49 1.27 12.28 -4.85
N GLN A 50 0.15 12.21 -5.56
CA GLN A 50 -1.05 11.52 -5.12
C GLN A 50 -1.48 10.46 -6.12
N VAL A 51 -2.33 9.57 -5.63
CA VAL A 51 -3.06 8.57 -6.39
C VAL A 51 -4.54 8.66 -6.02
N GLY A 52 -5.42 8.59 -7.01
CA GLY A 52 -6.86 8.51 -6.75
C GLY A 52 -7.30 7.06 -6.62
N LEU A 53 -7.75 6.68 -5.42
CA LEU A 53 -8.37 5.39 -5.14
C LEU A 53 -9.88 5.50 -5.41
N VAL A 54 -10.41 4.61 -6.23
CA VAL A 54 -11.82 4.65 -6.67
C VAL A 54 -12.61 3.54 -6.01
N THR A 55 -13.78 3.87 -5.48
CA THR A 55 -14.77 2.91 -4.97
C THR A 55 -16.04 3.03 -5.80
N ALA A 56 -16.44 1.96 -6.48
CA ALA A 56 -17.70 1.91 -7.20
C ALA A 56 -18.86 1.68 -6.23
N LYS A 57 -19.92 2.47 -6.35
CA LYS A 57 -21.15 2.34 -5.55
C LYS A 57 -22.13 1.36 -6.16
N ASP A 58 -22.00 1.09 -7.46
CA ASP A 58 -22.89 0.24 -8.23
C ASP A 58 -22.09 -0.66 -9.20
N GLY A 59 -22.75 -1.70 -9.71
CA GLY A 59 -22.14 -2.76 -10.51
C GLY A 59 -22.38 -4.15 -9.93
N GLU A 60 -21.75 -5.15 -10.53
CA GLU A 60 -21.82 -6.54 -10.07
C GLU A 60 -21.28 -6.67 -8.63
N PRO A 61 -21.84 -7.57 -7.81
CA PRO A 61 -21.34 -7.77 -6.46
C PRO A 61 -19.87 -8.23 -6.47
N LEU A 62 -19.04 -7.59 -5.64
CA LEU A 62 -17.68 -8.05 -5.37
C LEU A 62 -17.72 -9.51 -4.85
N PRO A 63 -16.90 -10.43 -5.39
CA PRO A 63 -16.78 -11.78 -4.88
C PRO A 63 -16.38 -11.79 -3.40
N VAL A 64 -16.90 -12.73 -2.62
CA VAL A 64 -16.70 -12.78 -1.15
C VAL A 64 -15.24 -12.97 -0.76
N ASP A 65 -14.46 -13.66 -1.60
CA ASP A 65 -13.05 -13.96 -1.34
C ASP A 65 -12.10 -12.83 -1.77
N GLU A 66 -12.63 -11.80 -2.45
CA GLU A 66 -11.85 -10.67 -2.95
C GLU A 66 -12.09 -9.42 -2.11
N LEU A 67 -11.03 -8.66 -1.88
CA LEU A 67 -11.09 -7.39 -1.12
C LEU A 67 -11.20 -6.17 -2.04
N VAL A 68 -10.87 -6.34 -3.31
CA VAL A 68 -10.75 -5.28 -4.31
C VAL A 68 -11.26 -5.84 -5.63
N ALA A 69 -12.14 -5.09 -6.30
CA ALA A 69 -12.72 -5.45 -7.58
C ALA A 69 -11.67 -5.55 -8.69
N ALA A 70 -11.86 -6.50 -9.59
CA ALA A 70 -10.99 -6.70 -10.73
C ALA A 70 -10.94 -5.46 -11.66
N SER A 71 -9.82 -5.30 -12.35
CA SER A 71 -9.68 -4.29 -13.41
C SER A 71 -10.61 -4.61 -14.56
N VAL A 72 -11.31 -3.59 -15.05
CA VAL A 72 -12.20 -3.66 -16.21
C VAL A 72 -11.62 -2.76 -17.29
N SER A 73 -11.81 -3.09 -18.57
CA SER A 73 -11.30 -2.25 -19.66
C SER A 73 -12.39 -1.33 -20.24
N GLY A 74 -12.00 -0.27 -20.95
CA GLY A 74 -12.92 0.57 -21.73
C GLY A 74 -13.68 1.67 -20.97
N HIS A 75 -13.52 1.78 -19.65
CA HIS A 75 -14.19 2.82 -18.83
C HIS A 75 -13.48 4.20 -18.78
N ASN A 76 -12.38 4.36 -19.53
CA ASN A 76 -11.63 5.62 -19.66
C ASN A 76 -11.32 6.31 -18.31
N ASP A 77 -10.65 5.60 -17.40
CA ASP A 77 -10.33 6.06 -16.04
C ASP A 77 -11.58 6.45 -15.22
N PHE A 78 -12.64 5.66 -15.37
CA PHE A 78 -13.94 5.79 -14.66
C PHE A 78 -14.77 7.01 -15.06
N GLN A 79 -14.41 7.66 -16.17
CA GLN A 79 -15.19 8.77 -16.73
C GLN A 79 -16.40 8.27 -17.54
N ASP A 80 -16.32 7.04 -18.07
CA ASP A 80 -17.42 6.38 -18.78
C ASP A 80 -18.07 5.31 -17.89
N ALA A 81 -19.00 5.75 -17.04
CA ALA A 81 -19.74 4.88 -16.13
C ALA A 81 -20.63 3.83 -16.86
N PRO A 82 -21.33 4.16 -17.97
CA PRO A 82 -22.04 3.15 -18.76
C PRO A 82 -21.12 2.05 -19.30
N ALA A 83 -19.95 2.40 -19.86
CA ALA A 83 -18.99 1.41 -20.35
C ALA A 83 -18.43 0.55 -19.21
N PHE A 84 -18.18 1.13 -18.03
CA PHE A 84 -17.76 0.38 -16.84
C PHE A 84 -18.78 -0.71 -16.48
N LEU A 85 -20.07 -0.37 -16.39
CA LEU A 85 -21.12 -1.33 -16.07
C LEU A 85 -21.31 -2.38 -17.18
N ALA A 86 -21.29 -1.95 -18.45
CA ALA A 86 -21.47 -2.85 -19.59
C ALA A 86 -20.37 -3.91 -19.69
N ASN A 87 -19.16 -3.59 -19.24
CA ASN A 87 -18.01 -4.49 -19.27
C ASN A 87 -17.86 -5.35 -17.99
N GLY A 88 -18.90 -5.42 -17.14
CA GLY A 88 -18.89 -6.24 -15.92
C GLY A 88 -18.21 -5.57 -14.72
N GLY A 89 -18.25 -4.23 -14.65
CA GLY A 89 -17.78 -3.46 -13.50
C GLY A 89 -18.41 -3.92 -12.20
N GLN A 90 -17.58 -4.15 -11.18
CA GLN A 90 -18.02 -4.63 -9.86
C GLN A 90 -18.12 -3.46 -8.87
N ARG A 91 -19.09 -3.52 -7.94
CA ARG A 91 -19.21 -2.57 -6.83
C ARG A 91 -18.14 -2.81 -5.77
N GLY A 92 -17.71 -1.75 -5.09
CA GLY A 92 -16.71 -1.79 -4.01
C GLY A 92 -15.37 -1.13 -4.41
N PRO A 93 -14.33 -1.28 -3.58
CA PRO A 93 -12.99 -0.75 -3.86
C PRO A 93 -12.45 -1.31 -5.17
N GLN A 94 -11.98 -0.47 -6.08
CA GLN A 94 -11.48 -0.89 -7.39
C GLN A 94 -9.98 -1.16 -7.36
N TYR A 95 -9.50 -2.10 -8.19
CA TYR A 95 -8.07 -2.36 -8.36
C TYR A 95 -7.38 -1.22 -9.11
N ASP A 96 -8.02 -0.74 -10.18
CA ASP A 96 -7.52 0.38 -10.96
C ASP A 96 -7.55 1.68 -10.16
N LEU A 97 -6.60 2.54 -10.48
CA LEU A 97 -6.33 3.79 -9.79
C LEU A 97 -6.26 4.94 -10.79
N LEU A 98 -6.54 6.15 -10.31
CA LEU A 98 -6.35 7.37 -11.08
C LEU A 98 -4.92 7.86 -10.89
N LYS A 99 -4.20 8.00 -12.01
CA LYS A 99 -2.88 8.64 -12.05
C LYS A 99 -3.02 10.15 -11.93
N PRO A 100 -1.94 10.90 -11.67
CA PRO A 100 -2.00 12.36 -11.65
C PRO A 100 -2.65 12.95 -12.90
N GLY A 101 -3.63 13.82 -12.72
CA GLY A 101 -4.47 14.33 -13.80
C GLY A 101 -5.79 14.90 -13.31
N THR A 102 -6.60 15.40 -14.24
CA THR A 102 -7.94 15.92 -13.97
C THR A 102 -8.96 14.99 -14.60
N TYR A 103 -9.90 14.49 -13.79
CA TYR A 103 -10.92 13.53 -14.22
C TYR A 103 -12.31 14.07 -13.91
N TYR A 104 -13.23 13.81 -14.84
CA TYR A 104 -14.65 14.13 -14.68
C TYR A 104 -15.38 12.86 -14.29
N ILE A 105 -15.43 12.58 -12.98
CA ILE A 105 -15.99 11.36 -12.43
C ILE A 105 -17.40 11.63 -11.91
N ASN A 106 -18.33 10.71 -12.15
CA ASN A 106 -19.68 10.81 -11.61
C ASN A 106 -19.68 10.42 -10.11
N PRO A 107 -19.88 11.37 -9.16
CA PRO A 107 -19.81 11.09 -7.72
C PRO A 107 -20.96 10.21 -7.20
N LEU A 108 -22.02 10.04 -8.00
CA LEU A 108 -23.13 9.15 -7.67
C LEU A 108 -22.80 7.68 -7.96
N MET A 109 -21.89 7.43 -8.92
CA MET A 109 -21.44 6.07 -9.28
C MET A 109 -20.13 5.70 -8.61
N PHE A 110 -19.21 6.66 -8.48
CA PHE A 110 -17.86 6.40 -7.98
C PHE A 110 -17.53 7.39 -6.86
N ASP A 111 -16.99 6.87 -5.77
CA ASP A 111 -16.34 7.67 -4.74
C ASP A 111 -14.83 7.67 -4.98
N THR A 112 -14.21 8.86 -4.97
CA THR A 112 -12.77 8.98 -5.20
C THR A 112 -12.09 9.54 -3.98
N LYS A 113 -11.11 8.78 -3.47
CA LYS A 113 -10.27 9.17 -2.33
C LYS A 113 -8.84 9.40 -2.79
N LEU A 114 -8.29 10.55 -2.47
CA LEU A 114 -6.88 10.85 -2.73
C LEU A 114 -6.01 10.22 -1.64
N ASP A 115 -4.92 9.59 -2.05
CA ASP A 115 -3.92 9.01 -1.18
C ASP A 115 -2.50 9.37 -1.65
N SER A 116 -1.53 9.28 -0.76
CA SER A 116 -0.14 9.60 -1.07
C SER A 116 0.55 8.46 -1.82
N VAL A 117 1.40 8.80 -2.78
CA VAL A 117 2.23 7.82 -3.50
C VAL A 117 3.28 7.18 -2.59
N ALA A 118 3.69 5.96 -2.93
CA ALA A 118 4.81 5.30 -2.26
C ALA A 118 6.12 5.83 -2.85
N ILE A 119 6.91 6.52 -2.03
CA ILE A 119 8.22 7.05 -2.40
C ILE A 119 9.29 6.19 -1.76
N VAL A 120 10.16 5.59 -2.58
CA VAL A 120 11.31 4.78 -2.14
C VAL A 120 12.57 5.58 -2.39
N GLN A 121 13.32 5.90 -1.33
CA GLN A 121 14.52 6.71 -1.47
C GLN A 121 15.71 5.88 -1.92
N ARG A 122 16.78 6.55 -2.36
CA ARG A 122 18.04 5.89 -2.67
C ARG A 122 18.63 5.26 -1.40
N GLY A 123 19.06 4.00 -1.51
CA GLY A 123 19.54 3.24 -0.36
C GLY A 123 18.42 2.55 0.42
N GLU A 124 17.20 2.57 -0.11
CA GLU A 124 16.05 1.83 0.38
C GLU A 124 15.47 0.96 -0.75
N VAL A 125 14.72 -0.07 -0.36
CA VAL A 125 13.89 -0.89 -1.26
C VAL A 125 12.51 -1.05 -0.64
N ALA A 126 11.47 -1.15 -1.47
CA ALA A 126 10.13 -1.47 -1.00
C ALA A 126 9.81 -2.94 -1.26
N VAL A 127 9.49 -3.66 -0.19
CA VAL A 127 8.89 -5.00 -0.23
C VAL A 127 7.38 -4.83 -0.31
N LEU A 128 6.77 -5.39 -1.35
CA LEU A 128 5.34 -5.30 -1.57
C LEU A 128 4.65 -6.56 -1.04
N VAL A 129 3.54 -6.38 -0.33
CA VAL A 129 2.64 -7.46 0.06
C VAL A 129 1.35 -7.26 -0.72
N SER A 130 0.99 -8.24 -1.55
CA SER A 130 -0.24 -8.20 -2.33
C SER A 130 -1.36 -8.91 -1.58
N ASN A 131 -2.51 -8.24 -1.46
CA ASN A 131 -3.75 -8.81 -0.93
C ASN A 131 -4.65 -9.39 -2.03
N VAL A 132 -4.27 -9.21 -3.29
CA VAL A 132 -5.03 -9.59 -4.48
C VAL A 132 -4.24 -10.57 -5.33
N GLY A 133 -4.92 -11.20 -6.28
CA GLY A 133 -4.33 -12.20 -7.18
C GLY A 133 -4.61 -13.62 -6.73
N LYS A 134 -3.98 -14.57 -7.41
CA LYS A 134 -4.23 -16.00 -7.20
C LYS A 134 -3.75 -16.42 -5.83
N GLU A 135 -4.48 -17.33 -5.19
CA GLU A 135 -3.98 -18.00 -4.01
C GLU A 135 -2.77 -18.87 -4.41
N PRO A 136 -1.62 -18.74 -3.71
CA PRO A 136 -0.47 -19.57 -4.01
C PRO A 136 -0.82 -21.04 -3.75
N GLU A 137 -0.53 -21.91 -4.72
CA GLU A 137 -0.58 -23.34 -4.47
C GLU A 137 0.40 -23.68 -3.35
N VAL A 138 -0.02 -24.57 -2.45
CA VAL A 138 0.80 -25.00 -1.31
C VAL A 138 2.10 -25.59 -1.88
N LEU A 139 3.22 -24.90 -1.68
CA LEU A 139 4.52 -25.31 -2.25
C LEU A 139 4.80 -26.80 -1.91
N ALA A 140 5.27 -27.54 -2.92
CA ALA A 140 5.65 -28.94 -2.78
C ALA A 140 6.65 -29.12 -1.63
N GLN A 141 6.55 -30.25 -0.92
CA GLN A 141 7.28 -30.55 0.31
C GLN A 141 8.82 -30.43 0.19
N GLU A 142 9.36 -30.48 -1.03
CA GLU A 142 10.78 -30.35 -1.35
C GLU A 142 11.30 -28.91 -1.25
N GLU A 143 10.51 -27.90 -1.64
CA GLU A 143 10.90 -26.49 -1.49
C GLU A 143 10.89 -26.03 -0.02
N ARG A 144 10.14 -26.73 0.85
CA ARG A 144 10.18 -26.53 2.32
C ARG A 144 11.52 -26.91 2.93
N LEU A 145 12.25 -27.86 2.34
CA LEU A 145 13.55 -28.33 2.86
C LEU A 145 14.71 -27.41 2.46
N ALA A 146 14.52 -26.58 1.43
CA ALA A 146 15.54 -25.70 0.88
C ALA A 146 15.71 -24.34 1.61
N GLY A 147 14.96 -24.09 2.69
CA GLY A 147 15.06 -22.83 3.44
C GLY A 147 14.49 -21.60 2.73
N LYS A 148 13.81 -21.76 1.58
CA LYS A 148 12.98 -20.70 1.00
C LYS A 148 11.86 -20.39 1.98
N GLU A 149 11.83 -19.16 2.48
CA GLU A 149 10.83 -18.76 3.46
C GLU A 149 9.41 -18.85 2.89
N ARG A 150 8.54 -19.37 3.74
CA ARG A 150 7.15 -19.85 3.55
C ARG A 150 6.16 -18.90 2.84
N TYR A 151 6.53 -17.66 2.51
CA TYR A 151 5.55 -16.62 2.13
C TYR A 151 5.96 -15.73 0.95
N VAL A 152 7.11 -15.98 0.31
CA VAL A 152 7.55 -15.21 -0.85
C VAL A 152 6.95 -15.79 -2.13
N VAL A 153 6.15 -15.00 -2.82
CA VAL A 153 5.39 -15.40 -4.02
C VAL A 153 5.80 -14.58 -5.24
N PRO A 154 5.69 -15.13 -6.47
CA PRO A 154 5.92 -14.37 -7.68
C PRO A 154 4.77 -13.38 -7.95
N ARG A 155 4.95 -12.49 -8.92
CA ARG A 155 3.93 -11.52 -9.32
C ARG A 155 2.60 -12.19 -9.69
N GLY A 156 1.51 -11.57 -9.26
CA GLY A 156 0.14 -12.04 -9.54
C GLY A 156 -0.43 -13.03 -8.51
N TYR A 157 0.35 -13.39 -7.50
CA TYR A 157 -0.11 -14.18 -6.36
C TYR A 157 -0.27 -13.33 -5.11
N ARG A 158 -1.21 -13.71 -4.26
CA ARG A 158 -1.41 -13.12 -2.94
C ARG A 158 -0.25 -13.50 -2.01
N GLY A 159 0.33 -12.51 -1.33
CA GLY A 159 1.47 -12.71 -0.43
C GLY A 159 2.60 -11.70 -0.61
N ILE A 160 3.74 -11.98 0.03
CA ILE A 160 4.94 -11.13 -0.04
C ILE A 160 5.57 -11.32 -1.43
N GLN A 161 5.69 -10.25 -2.20
CA GLN A 161 6.23 -10.32 -3.55
C GLN A 161 7.74 -10.57 -3.50
N ALA A 162 8.21 -11.53 -4.32
CA ALA A 162 9.63 -11.82 -4.50
C ALA A 162 10.40 -10.64 -5.11
N GLU A 163 9.74 -9.91 -5.99
CA GLU A 163 10.34 -8.75 -6.64
C GLU A 163 10.18 -7.51 -5.76
N VAL A 164 11.31 -6.91 -5.41
CA VAL A 164 11.35 -5.65 -4.67
C VAL A 164 11.31 -4.46 -5.61
N ALA A 165 10.62 -3.41 -5.18
CA ALA A 165 10.64 -2.12 -5.86
C ALA A 165 11.89 -1.33 -5.45
N GLY A 166 12.70 -0.93 -6.43
CA GLY A 166 13.87 -0.09 -6.21
C GLY A 166 13.52 1.38 -5.93
N PRO A 167 14.51 2.28 -5.82
CA PRO A 167 14.27 3.70 -5.60
C PRO A 167 13.41 4.32 -6.72
N GLY A 168 12.41 5.11 -6.33
CA GLY A 168 11.47 5.70 -7.27
C GLY A 168 10.14 6.08 -6.63
N VAL A 169 9.24 6.64 -7.45
CA VAL A 169 7.86 6.95 -7.07
C VAL A 169 6.94 5.91 -7.69
N TYR A 170 6.09 5.30 -6.87
CA TYR A 170 5.17 4.26 -7.31
C TYR A 170 3.72 4.62 -6.96
N TYR A 171 2.87 4.60 -7.98
CA TYR A 171 1.42 4.72 -7.82
C TYR A 171 0.87 3.36 -7.41
N LEU A 172 0.70 3.14 -6.10
CA LEU A 172 0.16 1.90 -5.56
C LEU A 172 -1.24 2.13 -5.03
N ASN A 173 -2.12 1.18 -5.34
CA ASN A 173 -3.38 1.04 -4.65
C ASN A 173 -3.13 0.40 -3.27
N ARG A 174 -3.34 1.17 -2.19
CA ARG A 174 -3.09 0.70 -0.81
C ARG A 174 -4.11 -0.34 -0.31
N TRP A 175 -5.24 -0.49 -1.00
CA TRP A 175 -6.18 -1.58 -0.70
C TRP A 175 -5.65 -2.91 -1.25
N ALA A 176 -5.04 -2.89 -2.43
CA ALA A 176 -4.48 -4.07 -3.09
C ALA A 176 -3.06 -4.42 -2.59
N TYR A 177 -2.25 -3.42 -2.24
CA TYR A 177 -0.83 -3.59 -1.91
C TYR A 177 -0.41 -2.84 -0.66
N ILE A 178 0.46 -3.46 0.15
CA ILE A 178 1.13 -2.82 1.28
C ILE A 178 2.63 -2.77 0.97
N ALA A 179 3.22 -1.58 1.02
CA ALA A 179 4.65 -1.38 0.79
C ALA A 179 5.39 -1.19 2.12
N TYR A 180 6.40 -2.03 2.38
CA TYR A 180 7.33 -1.88 3.49
C TYR A 180 8.67 -1.39 2.96
N ILE A 181 9.09 -0.20 3.40
CA ILE A 181 10.38 0.39 3.03
C ILE A 181 11.46 -0.18 3.95
N ILE A 182 12.48 -0.80 3.36
CA ILE A 182 13.60 -1.42 4.07
C ILE A 182 14.88 -0.70 3.62
N PRO A 183 15.66 -0.13 4.55
CA PRO A 183 16.96 0.44 4.22
C PRO A 183 17.94 -0.67 3.82
N THR A 184 18.62 -0.48 2.69
CA THR A 184 19.71 -1.34 2.20
C THR A 184 21.09 -0.77 2.53
N THR A 185 21.13 0.35 3.26
CA THR A 185 22.36 0.94 3.78
C THR A 185 22.97 0.08 4.89
N ASN A 186 24.23 0.37 5.23
CA ASN A 186 24.90 -0.31 6.34
C ASN A 186 24.26 0.11 7.67
N LEU A 187 23.57 -0.81 8.33
CA LEU A 187 23.05 -0.66 9.67
C LEU A 187 24.15 -1.03 10.66
N THR A 188 24.49 -0.10 11.54
CA THR A 188 25.43 -0.34 12.64
C THR A 188 24.63 -0.54 13.90
N VAL A 189 24.77 -1.71 14.52
CA VAL A 189 24.22 -2.02 15.83
C VAL A 189 25.38 -2.05 16.82
N ASP A 190 25.27 -1.25 17.87
CA ASP A 190 26.29 -1.11 18.90
C ASP A 190 25.70 -1.58 20.24
N TRP A 191 26.28 -2.62 20.81
CA TRP A 191 25.96 -3.14 22.14
C TRP A 191 27.03 -2.63 23.11
N ALA A 192 26.97 -1.35 23.48
CA ALA A 192 27.94 -0.73 24.38
C ALA A 192 27.24 -0.08 25.57
N GLU A 193 27.97 0.03 26.68
CA GLU A 193 27.49 0.70 27.89
C GLU A 193 27.36 2.20 27.65
N GLU A 194 26.21 2.77 28.02
CA GLU A 194 25.93 4.20 27.87
C GLU A 194 26.97 5.01 28.65
N THR A 195 27.85 5.73 27.96
CA THR A 195 28.36 6.98 28.53
C THR A 195 27.28 8.00 28.23
N ALA A 196 26.60 8.51 29.25
CA ALA A 196 25.68 9.62 29.12
C ALA A 196 26.45 10.80 28.51
N VAL A 197 26.40 10.95 27.19
CA VAL A 197 26.92 12.13 26.51
C VAL A 197 25.83 13.18 26.62
N THR A 198 25.94 13.98 27.66
CA THR A 198 25.40 15.33 27.69
C THR A 198 25.97 16.13 26.52
N ASP A 199 25.03 16.76 25.82
CA ASP A 199 25.15 17.94 24.96
C ASP A 199 25.66 17.86 23.50
N SER A 200 24.78 18.41 22.66
CA SER A 200 25.02 19.32 21.53
C SER A 200 25.95 18.83 20.41
N GLY A 201 25.36 18.26 19.36
CA GLY A 201 26.04 18.09 18.08
C GLY A 201 25.40 17.05 17.16
N THR A 202 24.09 17.10 16.95
CA THR A 202 23.45 16.22 15.96
C THR A 202 23.48 16.89 14.59
N GLU A 203 24.34 16.42 13.70
CA GLU A 203 24.17 16.66 12.26
C GLU A 203 22.83 16.08 11.80
N PRO A 204 22.03 16.82 11.01
CA PRO A 204 20.73 16.35 10.55
C PRO A 204 20.93 15.30 9.45
N GLY A 205 21.14 14.03 9.85
CA GLY A 205 21.26 12.93 8.90
C GLY A 205 21.81 11.60 9.44
N ALA A 206 22.44 11.60 10.62
CA ALA A 206 22.97 10.36 11.20
C ALA A 206 21.84 9.49 11.78
N GLN A 207 21.52 8.41 11.07
CA GLN A 207 20.46 7.46 11.42
C GLN A 207 20.76 6.81 12.79
N ARG A 208 19.77 6.87 13.69
CA ARG A 208 19.84 6.43 15.09
C ARG A 208 20.36 4.98 15.14
N VAL A 209 21.57 4.81 15.67
CA VAL A 209 22.08 3.51 16.12
C VAL A 209 21.04 2.96 17.10
N GLN A 210 20.47 1.78 16.83
CA GLN A 210 19.71 1.09 17.87
C GLN A 210 20.75 0.55 18.85
N LEU A 211 21.00 1.31 19.92
CA LEU A 211 21.89 0.88 20.99
C LEU A 211 21.15 -0.15 21.85
N PHE A 212 21.79 -1.28 22.07
CA PHE A 212 21.30 -2.33 22.97
C PHE A 212 22.21 -2.41 24.20
N ASN A 213 21.66 -2.80 25.35
CA ASN A 213 22.46 -2.95 26.57
C ASN A 213 23.60 -3.98 26.35
N PRO A 214 24.78 -3.74 26.94
CA PRO A 214 25.91 -4.66 26.83
C PRO A 214 25.56 -6.03 27.41
N LEU A 215 26.07 -7.08 26.77
CA LEU A 215 25.89 -8.47 27.20
C LEU A 215 26.84 -8.78 28.37
N SER A 216 26.27 -9.23 29.49
CA SER A 216 27.02 -9.83 30.58
C SER A 216 27.25 -11.30 30.28
N VAL A 217 28.50 -11.70 30.10
CA VAL A 217 28.89 -13.10 29.86
C VAL A 217 29.75 -13.59 31.02
N ILE A 218 29.50 -14.82 31.48
CA ILE A 218 30.33 -15.48 32.50
C ILE A 218 31.38 -16.30 31.75
N SER A 219 32.65 -16.05 32.02
CA SER A 219 33.76 -16.84 31.50
C SER A 219 33.73 -18.28 32.03
N ARG A 220 34.43 -19.20 31.36
CA ARG A 220 34.57 -20.60 31.82
C ARG A 220 35.13 -20.71 33.24
N ASP A 221 35.90 -19.71 33.67
CA ASP A 221 36.56 -19.65 34.99
C ASP A 221 35.73 -18.89 36.05
N GLY A 222 34.49 -18.50 35.74
CA GLY A 222 33.55 -17.92 36.70
C GLY A 222 33.61 -16.40 36.87
N PHE A 223 34.41 -15.69 36.06
CA PHE A 223 34.44 -14.22 36.06
C PHE A 223 33.36 -13.64 35.13
N GLU A 224 32.61 -12.66 35.63
CA GLU A 224 31.68 -11.85 34.83
C GLU A 224 32.43 -10.80 34.03
N MET A 225 32.17 -10.73 32.73
CA MET A 225 32.72 -9.70 31.84
C MET A 225 31.60 -9.02 31.07
N LYS A 226 31.68 -7.69 30.96
CA LYS A 226 30.83 -6.90 30.07
C LYS A 226 31.53 -6.81 28.72
N VAL A 227 30.92 -7.37 27.68
CA VAL A 227 31.46 -7.34 26.33
C VAL A 227 30.70 -6.32 25.51
N SER A 228 31.41 -5.35 24.92
CA SER A 228 30.85 -4.49 23.90
C SER A 228 31.05 -5.09 22.51
N VAL A 229 30.00 -5.09 21.71
CA VAL A 229 30.02 -5.64 20.35
C VAL A 229 29.49 -4.59 19.41
N LYS A 230 30.16 -4.42 18.26
CA LYS A 230 29.65 -3.59 17.15
C LYS A 230 29.46 -4.48 15.94
N VAL A 231 28.21 -4.60 15.47
CA VAL A 231 27.89 -5.35 14.25
C VAL A 231 27.47 -4.37 13.18
N ILE A 232 28.10 -4.48 12.00
CA ILE A 232 27.69 -3.77 10.80
C ILE A 232 27.01 -4.79 9.90
N MET A 233 25.72 -4.61 9.66
CA MET A 233 24.91 -5.47 8.80
C MET A 233 24.32 -4.66 7.64
N ARG A 234 24.13 -5.29 6.48
CA ARG A 234 23.43 -4.68 5.34
C ARG A 234 22.43 -5.69 4.80
N VAL A 235 21.21 -5.24 4.50
CA VAL A 235 20.21 -6.07 3.84
C VAL A 235 20.40 -5.93 2.33
N ARG A 236 20.64 -7.04 1.63
CA ARG A 236 20.65 -7.04 0.17
C ARG A 236 19.21 -6.92 -0.35
N PRO A 237 18.95 -6.18 -1.44
CA PRO A 237 17.61 -6.08 -2.05
C PRO A 237 16.93 -7.44 -2.26
N GLU A 238 17.67 -8.43 -2.74
CA GLU A 238 17.20 -9.80 -3.00
C GLU A 238 16.77 -10.55 -1.73
N GLN A 239 17.29 -10.16 -0.56
CA GLN A 239 16.99 -10.76 0.74
C GLN A 239 15.93 -9.97 1.52
N ALA A 240 15.54 -8.79 1.02
CA ALA A 240 14.57 -7.94 1.69
C ALA A 240 13.17 -8.60 1.81
N PRO A 241 12.65 -9.37 0.82
CA PRO A 241 11.36 -10.05 0.98
C PRO A 241 11.32 -11.06 2.13
N SER A 242 12.44 -11.73 2.44
CA SER A 242 12.57 -12.60 3.62
C SER A 242 12.77 -11.84 4.93
N TRP A 243 13.20 -10.58 4.86
CA TRP A 243 13.36 -9.72 6.04
C TRP A 243 12.00 -9.16 6.50
N SER A 244 11.09 -10.03 6.96
CA SER A 244 9.82 -9.61 7.56
C SER A 244 10.06 -9.09 8.97
N PRO A 245 9.51 -7.91 9.37
CA PRO A 245 9.67 -7.37 10.74
C PRO A 245 9.23 -8.31 11.87
N ARG A 246 8.44 -9.34 11.54
CA ARG A 246 7.95 -10.36 12.48
C ARG A 246 8.98 -11.42 12.85
N SER A 247 10.12 -11.49 12.14
CA SER A 247 11.23 -12.39 12.47
C SER A 247 12.21 -11.80 13.47
N ALA A 248 11.95 -10.59 14.01
CA ALA A 248 12.60 -10.15 15.23
C ALA A 248 12.45 -11.29 16.25
N PRO A 249 13.54 -11.81 16.83
CA PRO A 249 13.46 -12.94 17.74
C PRO A 249 12.47 -12.56 18.83
N SER A 250 11.32 -13.26 18.84
CA SER A 250 10.44 -13.25 19.99
C SER A 250 11.33 -13.44 21.19
N ARG A 251 11.26 -12.55 22.19
CA ARG A 251 11.98 -12.68 23.47
C ARG A 251 11.78 -14.11 23.95
N THR A 252 12.69 -15.01 23.59
CA THR A 252 12.76 -16.34 24.16
C THR A 252 13.23 -16.03 25.55
N SER A 253 12.32 -16.14 26.51
CA SER A 253 12.66 -16.24 27.92
C SER A 253 13.89 -17.12 28.01
N SER A 254 14.98 -16.56 28.50
CA SER A 254 16.21 -17.28 28.79
C SER A 254 15.88 -18.42 29.75
N THR A 255 15.63 -19.61 29.22
CA THR A 255 15.71 -20.83 30.00
C THR A 255 17.19 -21.06 30.25
N THR A 256 17.60 -20.79 31.49
CA THR A 256 18.88 -21.23 32.05
C THR A 256 19.02 -22.73 31.80
N SER A 257 19.79 -23.09 30.77
CA SER A 257 20.26 -24.45 30.56
C SER A 257 21.57 -24.58 31.32
N SER A 258 21.49 -25.01 32.57
CA SER A 258 22.63 -25.60 33.29
C SER A 258 22.95 -26.96 32.63
N ILE A 259 24.13 -27.08 32.04
CA ILE A 259 24.72 -28.34 31.56
C ILE A 259 25.75 -28.78 32.61
N PRO A 260 25.80 -30.09 32.96
CA PRO A 260 26.59 -30.63 34.07
C PRO A 260 28.11 -30.48 33.93
#